data_AF-A0A2V9VKT6-F1
#
_entry.id   AF-A0A2V9VKT6-F1
#
_cell.length_a   1.000
_cell.length_b   1.000
_cell.length_c   1.000
_cell.angle_alpha   90.00
_cell.angle_beta   90.00
_cell.angle_gamma   90.00
#
_symmetry.space_group_name_H-M   'P 1'
#
loop_
_entity.id
_entity.type
_entity.pdbx_description
1 polymer ?
#
loop_
_entity_poly.entity_id
_entity_poly.type
_entity_poly.pdbx_seq_one_letter_code
_entity_poly.pdbx_strand_id
1 'polypeptide(L)'
;MPIPDYQSLMLPLLNIAADGKEHHIRDAINNLAGQFGLTEEERKELLPSGVDRIFDNRIGWARTYLKKAGLIEYTKRGYFRATDRGKSIVAQKLPRIDVAFLKQYPEFVGVLRCEEARFWC
;
A
#
# COMPACT_ATOMS: atom_id res chain seq x y z
N MET A 1 -8.92 -1.40 -17.82
CA MET A 1 -8.94 -0.07 -17.16
C MET A 1 -7.53 0.21 -16.65
N PRO A 2 -7.07 1.46 -16.49
CA PRO A 2 -5.69 1.67 -16.05
C PRO A 2 -5.47 1.05 -14.65
N ILE A 3 -4.38 0.27 -14.50
CA ILE A 3 -3.95 -0.29 -13.22
C ILE A 3 -3.86 0.85 -12.19
N PRO A 4 -4.50 0.72 -11.01
CA PRO A 4 -4.56 1.82 -10.04
C PRO A 4 -3.18 2.19 -9.51
N ASP A 5 -3.00 3.48 -9.23
CA ASP A 5 -1.77 3.99 -8.64
C ASP A 5 -1.59 3.52 -7.18
N TYR A 6 -0.34 3.49 -6.73
CA TYR A 6 0.01 3.08 -5.36
C TYR A 6 -0.67 3.95 -4.30
N GLN A 7 -0.94 5.24 -4.56
CA GLN A 7 -1.67 6.11 -3.64
C GLN A 7 -3.11 5.63 -3.42
N SER A 8 -3.81 5.32 -4.51
CA SER A 8 -5.20 4.81 -4.44
C SER A 8 -5.30 3.46 -3.74
N LEU A 9 -4.20 2.70 -3.70
CA LEU A 9 -4.12 1.41 -3.02
C LEU A 9 -3.80 1.51 -1.53
N MET A 10 -3.32 2.65 -1.03
CA MET A 10 -2.95 2.82 0.38
C MET A 10 -4.16 2.65 1.32
N LEU A 11 -5.25 3.37 1.04
CA LEU A 11 -6.46 3.32 1.85
C LEU A 11 -7.11 1.93 1.89
N PRO A 12 -7.41 1.26 0.76
CA PRO A 12 -8.04 -0.05 0.78
C PRO A 12 -7.11 -1.12 1.37
N LEU A 13 -5.78 -1.01 1.20
CA LEU A 13 -4.82 -1.89 1.87
C LEU A 13 -4.85 -1.72 3.39
N LEU A 14 -4.93 -0.48 3.88
CA LEU A 14 -5.06 -0.21 5.31
C LEU A 14 -6.39 -0.73 5.86
N ASN A 15 -7.46 -0.59 5.10
CA ASN A 15 -8.80 -1.05 5.48
C ASN A 15 -8.85 -2.58 5.67
N ILE A 16 -8.15 -3.34 4.82
CA ILE A 16 -8.00 -4.80 5.00
C ILE A 16 -7.38 -5.13 6.36
N ALA A 17 -6.35 -4.40 6.78
CA ALA A 17 -5.66 -4.64 8.04
C ALA A 17 -6.32 -3.97 9.26
N ALA A 18 -7.35 -3.14 9.05
CA ALA A 18 -8.02 -2.40 10.12
C ALA A 18 -8.90 -3.28 11.02
N ASP A 19 -9.17 -4.53 10.60
CA ASP A 19 -9.81 -5.55 11.43
C ASP A 19 -8.95 -5.97 12.65
N GLY A 20 -7.70 -5.52 12.70
CA GLY A 20 -6.75 -5.77 13.79
C GLY A 20 -6.10 -7.15 13.74
N LYS A 21 -6.31 -7.92 12.66
CA LYS A 21 -5.68 -9.23 12.45
C LYS A 21 -4.42 -9.11 11.60
N GLU A 22 -3.63 -10.17 11.58
CA GLU A 22 -2.48 -10.28 10.69
C GLU A 22 -2.97 -10.69 9.30
N HIS A 23 -2.59 -9.94 8.27
CA HIS A 23 -2.92 -10.23 6.88
C HIS A 23 -1.68 -10.53 6.07
N HIS A 24 -1.77 -11.53 5.20
CA HIS A 24 -0.70 -11.83 4.27
C HIS A 24 -0.79 -10.92 3.05
N ILE A 25 0.36 -10.46 2.55
CA ILE A 25 0.42 -9.53 1.42
C ILE A 25 -0.17 -10.11 0.15
N ARG A 26 -0.01 -11.42 -0.11
CA ARG A 26 -0.60 -12.05 -1.30
C ARG A 26 -2.12 -12.08 -1.23
N ASP A 27 -2.68 -12.27 -0.04
CA ASP A 27 -4.14 -12.28 0.16
C ASP A 27 -4.71 -10.88 -0.03
N ALA A 28 -4.00 -9.86 0.48
CA ALA A 28 -4.35 -8.47 0.23
C ALA A 28 -4.28 -8.11 -1.26
N ILE A 29 -3.24 -8.55 -1.98
CA ILE A 29 -3.14 -8.37 -3.44
C ILE A 29 -4.34 -9.00 -4.15
N ASN A 30 -4.66 -10.26 -3.86
CA ASN A 30 -5.79 -10.94 -4.50
C ASN A 30 -7.13 -10.26 -4.19
N ASN A 31 -7.33 -9.83 -2.94
CA ASN A 31 -8.54 -9.14 -2.51
C ASN A 31 -8.68 -7.78 -3.23
N LEU A 32 -7.62 -6.98 -3.25
CA LEU A 32 -7.60 -5.70 -3.97
C LEU A 32 -7.80 -5.90 -5.47
N ALA A 33 -7.16 -6.90 -6.09
CA ALA A 33 -7.37 -7.19 -7.50
C ALA A 33 -8.84 -7.55 -7.82
N GLY A 34 -9.54 -8.19 -6.88
CA GLY A 34 -10.99 -8.43 -6.96
C GLY A 34 -11.80 -7.14 -6.79
N GLN A 35 -11.48 -6.32 -5.79
CA GLN A 35 -12.19 -5.06 -5.53
C GLN A 35 -12.09 -4.05 -6.69
N PHE A 36 -10.91 -3.96 -7.31
CA PHE A 36 -10.67 -3.08 -8.46
C PHE A 36 -11.12 -3.69 -9.79
N GLY A 37 -11.61 -4.94 -9.79
CA GLY A 37 -12.09 -5.61 -11.00
C GLY A 37 -10.99 -5.86 -12.04
N LEU A 38 -9.75 -6.06 -11.60
CA LEU A 38 -8.61 -6.27 -12.52
C LEU A 38 -8.74 -7.58 -13.28
N THR A 39 -8.55 -7.51 -14.60
CA THR A 39 -8.54 -8.70 -15.46
C THR A 39 -7.30 -9.56 -15.19
N GLU A 40 -7.33 -10.81 -15.65
CA GLU A 40 -6.17 -11.70 -15.50
C GLU A 40 -4.95 -11.18 -16.27
N GLU A 41 -5.15 -10.47 -17.38
CA GLU A 41 -4.09 -9.83 -18.15
C GLU A 41 -3.45 -8.69 -17.36
N GLU A 42 -4.24 -7.79 -16.78
CA GLU A 42 -3.76 -6.68 -15.95
C GLU A 42 -3.01 -7.18 -14.71
N ARG A 43 -3.44 -8.31 -14.13
CA ARG A 43 -2.73 -8.98 -13.01
C ARG A 43 -1.41 -9.61 -13.43
N LYS A 44 -1.30 -10.03 -14.70
CA LYS A 44 -0.07 -10.60 -15.28
C LYS A 44 0.82 -9.55 -15.93
N GLU A 45 0.36 -8.30 -16.01
CA GLU A 45 1.10 -7.21 -16.61
C GLU A 45 2.39 -6.94 -15.82
N LEU A 46 3.52 -7.04 -16.52
CA LEU A 46 4.85 -6.84 -15.96
C LEU A 46 5.28 -5.40 -16.16
N LEU A 47 6.12 -4.92 -15.25
CA LEU A 47 6.85 -3.67 -15.45
C LEU A 47 7.69 -3.75 -16.74
N PRO A 48 8.11 -2.60 -17.30
CA PRO A 48 9.02 -2.56 -18.45
C PRO A 48 10.30 -3.38 -18.24
N SER A 49 10.71 -3.55 -16.98
CA SER A 49 11.86 -4.37 -16.57
C SER A 49 11.63 -5.89 -16.68
N GLY A 50 10.38 -6.35 -16.83
CA GLY A 50 10.02 -7.77 -17.07
C GLY A 50 10.09 -8.70 -15.84
N VAL A 51 10.42 -8.19 -14.66
CA VAL A 51 10.64 -9.01 -13.46
C VAL A 51 9.41 -9.04 -12.54
N ASP A 52 8.90 -7.86 -12.20
CA ASP A 52 7.80 -7.71 -11.25
C ASP A 52 6.51 -7.30 -11.96
N ARG A 53 5.39 -7.79 -11.43
CA ARG A 53 4.05 -7.36 -11.87
C ARG A 53 3.81 -5.93 -11.44
N ILE A 54 3.20 -5.14 -12.32
CA ILE A 54 2.91 -3.72 -12.07
C ILE A 54 2.09 -3.59 -10.78
N PHE A 55 0.99 -4.35 -10.67
CA PHE A 55 0.07 -4.27 -9.54
C PHE A 55 0.72 -4.68 -8.21
N ASP A 56 1.44 -5.80 -8.19
CA ASP A 56 2.14 -6.30 -6.99
C ASP A 56 3.17 -5.27 -6.51
N ASN A 57 3.91 -4.65 -7.44
CA ASN A 57 4.86 -3.58 -7.14
C ASN A 57 4.15 -2.36 -6.54
N ARG A 58 3.02 -1.91 -7.11
CA ARG A 58 2.24 -0.77 -6.56
C ARG A 58 1.75 -1.05 -5.14
N ILE A 59 1.29 -2.26 -4.85
CA ILE A 59 0.86 -2.65 -3.50
C ILE A 59 2.05 -2.71 -2.54
N GLY A 60 3.20 -3.23 -3.00
CA GLY A 60 4.45 -3.22 -2.23
C GLY A 60 4.85 -1.81 -1.78
N TRP A 61 4.71 -0.83 -2.67
CA TRP A 61 4.95 0.58 -2.37
C TRP A 61 3.93 1.16 -1.40
N ALA A 62 2.63 0.95 -1.65
CA ALA A 62 1.57 1.37 -0.75
C ALA A 62 1.83 0.88 0.68
N ARG A 63 2.16 -0.41 0.83
CA ARG A 63 2.52 -1.03 2.11
C ARG A 63 3.75 -0.37 2.76
N THR A 64 4.79 -0.11 1.98
CA THR A 64 6.03 0.49 2.49
C THR A 64 5.77 1.89 3.04
N TYR A 65 4.99 2.70 2.31
CA TYR A 65 4.65 4.06 2.71
C TYR A 65 3.79 4.08 3.97
N LEU A 66 2.76 3.22 4.06
CA LEU A 66 1.94 3.07 5.26
C LEU A 66 2.77 2.66 6.48
N LYS A 67 3.73 1.74 6.29
CA LYS A 67 4.63 1.28 7.36
C LYS A 67 5.53 2.41 7.85
N LYS A 68 6.05 3.21 6.92
CA LYS A 68 6.90 4.36 7.25
C LYS A 68 6.14 5.49 7.94
N ALA A 69 4.86 5.65 7.64
CA ALA A 69 3.96 6.55 8.36
C ALA A 69 3.47 5.99 9.73
N GLY A 70 3.87 4.78 10.10
CA GLY A 70 3.46 4.13 11.35
C GLY A 70 1.99 3.69 11.38
N LEU A 71 1.32 3.60 10.22
CA LEU A 71 -0.09 3.18 10.11
C LEU A 71 -0.23 1.65 10.12
N ILE A 72 0.80 0.95 9.63
CA ILE A 72 0.88 -0.51 9.70
C ILE A 72 2.24 -0.93 10.26
N GLU A 73 2.30 -2.14 10.76
CA GLU A 73 3.52 -2.79 11.21
C GLU A 73 3.70 -4.16 10.53
N TYR A 74 4.94 -4.62 10.44
CA TYR A 74 5.26 -5.95 9.95
C TYR A 74 5.41 -6.88 11.14
N THR A 75 4.54 -7.87 11.20
CA THR A 75 4.58 -8.85 12.29
C THR A 75 5.48 -10.03 11.94
N LYS A 76 5.38 -10.53 10.69
CA LYS A 76 6.15 -11.69 10.18
C LYS A 76 6.49 -11.48 8.70
N ARG A 77 7.32 -12.37 8.14
CA ARG A 77 7.68 -12.31 6.72
C ARG A 77 6.42 -12.43 5.85
N GLY A 78 6.11 -11.37 5.11
CA GLY A 78 4.92 -11.31 4.25
C GLY A 78 3.62 -10.95 4.96
N TYR A 79 3.62 -10.80 6.28
CA TYR A 79 2.44 -10.44 7.08
C TYR A 79 2.53 -9.00 7.59
N PHE A 80 1.38 -8.34 7.66
CA PHE A 80 1.24 -6.99 8.17
C PHE A 80 -0.05 -6.83 8.98
N ARG A 81 -0.08 -5.85 9.87
CA ARG A 81 -1.22 -5.51 10.72
C ARG A 81 -1.36 -3.99 10.84
N ALA A 82 -2.59 -3.49 10.98
CA ALA A 82 -2.80 -2.08 11.28
C ALA A 82 -2.46 -1.78 12.75
N THR A 83 -1.71 -0.69 12.96
CA THR A 83 -1.46 -0.14 14.29
C THR A 83 -2.73 0.53 14.82
N ASP A 84 -2.77 0.88 16.11
CA ASP A 84 -3.91 1.63 16.66
C ASP A 84 -4.14 2.95 15.92
N ARG A 85 -3.07 3.62 15.49
CA ARG A 85 -3.13 4.80 14.63
C ARG A 85 -3.78 4.48 13.28
N GLY A 86 -3.34 3.41 12.61
CA GLY A 86 -3.92 2.97 11.34
C GLY A 86 -5.42 2.69 11.44
N LYS A 87 -5.85 2.04 12.52
CA LYS A 87 -7.27 1.79 12.80
C LYS A 87 -8.04 3.09 13.03
N SER A 88 -7.48 4.05 13.77
CA SER A 88 -8.11 5.37 13.95
C SER A 88 -8.29 6.12 12.64
N ILE A 89 -7.34 6.03 11.71
CA ILE A 89 -7.46 6.66 10.38
C ILE A 89 -8.59 6.02 9.57
N VAL A 90 -8.72 4.69 9.59
CA VAL A 90 -9.83 4.01 8.90
C VAL A 90 -11.18 4.35 9.55
N ALA A 91 -11.22 4.51 10.87
CA ALA A 91 -12.42 4.95 11.59
C ALA A 91 -12.86 6.38 11.21
N GLN A 92 -11.93 7.25 10.80
CA GLN A 92 -12.24 8.59 10.30
C GLN A 92 -12.91 8.59 8.91
N LYS A 93 -13.01 7.43 8.24
CA LYS A 93 -13.63 7.27 6.92
C LYS A 93 -13.14 8.29 5.89
N LEU A 94 -11.83 8.50 5.84
CA LEU A 94 -11.23 9.37 4.84
C LEU A 94 -11.52 8.84 3.43
N PRO A 95 -11.78 9.73 2.45
CA PRO A 95 -12.04 9.31 1.07
C PRO A 95 -10.79 8.77 0.37
N ARG A 96 -9.59 9.21 0.78
CA ARG A 96 -8.29 8.78 0.23
C ARG A 96 -7.15 9.04 1.23
N ILE A 97 -6.09 8.24 1.13
CA ILE A 97 -4.81 8.46 1.81
C ILE A 97 -3.76 8.66 0.73
N ASP A 98 -3.08 9.79 0.77
CA ASP A 98 -2.06 10.16 -0.21
C ASP A 98 -0.79 10.63 0.50
N VAL A 99 0.29 10.77 -0.27
CA VAL A 99 1.59 11.20 0.26
C VAL A 99 1.48 12.55 0.98
N ALA A 100 0.60 13.45 0.54
CA ALA A 100 0.34 14.72 1.22
C ALA A 100 -0.23 14.51 2.63
N PHE A 101 -1.16 13.56 2.80
CA PHE A 101 -1.63 13.16 4.12
C PHE A 101 -0.49 12.56 4.95
N LEU A 102 0.33 11.66 4.38
CA LEU A 102 1.41 11.02 5.13
C LEU A 102 2.52 12.01 5.57
N LYS A 103 2.72 13.11 4.83
CA LYS A 103 3.67 14.20 5.18
C LYS A 103 3.35 14.89 6.51
N GLN A 104 2.15 14.72 7.07
CA GLN A 104 1.84 15.22 8.42
C GLN A 104 2.63 14.49 9.52
N TYR A 105 3.13 13.28 9.23
CA TYR A 105 3.87 12.47 10.19
C TYR A 105 5.38 12.72 10.07
N PRO A 106 6.06 13.12 11.15
CA PRO A 106 7.48 13.45 11.11
C PRO A 106 8.34 12.23 10.73
N GLU A 107 7.98 11.02 11.16
CA GLU A 107 8.57 9.75 10.72
C GLU A 107 8.54 9.53 9.20
N PHE A 108 7.56 10.09 8.49
CA PHE A 108 7.44 9.97 7.03
C PHE A 108 8.20 11.07 6.27
N VAL A 109 8.35 12.27 6.85
CA VAL A 109 9.09 13.38 6.21
C VAL A 109 10.59 13.05 6.04
N GLY A 110 11.18 12.33 7.01
CA GLY A 110 12.58 11.88 6.92
C GLY A 110 12.84 10.89 5.77
N VAL A 111 11.80 10.20 5.33
CA VAL A 111 11.86 9.15 4.30
C VAL A 111 11.90 9.74 2.89
N LEU A 112 11.09 10.78 2.65
CA LEU A 112 10.99 11.45 1.35
C LEU A 112 12.35 12.00 0.88
N ARG A 113 13.19 12.47 1.81
CA ARG A 113 14.53 12.99 1.51
C ARG A 113 15.50 11.94 0.94
N CYS A 114 15.18 10.65 1.02
CA CYS A 114 16.06 9.56 0.56
C CYS A 114 15.45 8.73 -0.59
N GLU A 115 14.13 8.66 -0.72
CA GLU A 115 13.46 7.80 -1.71
C GLU A 115 13.19 8.42 -3.08
N GLU A 116 13.17 9.75 -3.19
CA GLU A 116 13.00 10.43 -4.48
C GLU A 116 14.17 10.12 -5.44
N ALA A 117 15.32 9.66 -4.90
CA ALA A 117 16.49 9.20 -5.64
C ALA A 117 16.38 7.77 -6.21
N ARG A 118 15.34 7.00 -5.87
CA ARG A 118 15.19 5.59 -6.28
C ARG A 118 14.11 5.34 -7.34
N PHE A 119 13.39 6.37 -7.76
CA PHE A 119 12.06 6.21 -8.35
C PHE A 119 11.88 6.68 -9.81
N TRP A 120 12.93 7.21 -10.44
CA TRP A 120 12.94 7.50 -11.88
C TRP A 120 14.23 6.95 -12.52
N CYS A 121 14.34 5.64 -12.61
CA CYS A 121 15.15 4.98 -13.63
C CYS A 121 14.44 3.73 -14.12
#